data_AF-A0A8K0JLB5-F1
#
_entry.id   AF-A0A8K0JLB5-F1
#
_cell.length_a   1.000
_cell.length_b   1.000
_cell.length_c   1.000
_cell.angle_alpha   90.00
_cell.angle_beta   90.00
_cell.angle_gamma   90.00
#
_symmetry.space_group_name_H-M   'P 1'
#
loop_
_entity.id
_entity.type
_entity.pdbx_description
1 polymer ?
#
loop_
_entity_poly.entity_id
_entity_poly.type
_entity_poly.pdbx_seq_one_letter_code
_entity_poly.pdbx_strand_id
1 'polypeptide(L)'
;MPQRKSASVTTTNKTVGPDIIVDQGEGEIPDLSRDFLSSAFYRRFHIQRPICDPTDFSRRYLAQDPPRASYMGKDGSILVHIMYAWACSYGVDETGNLDVPERNWPGGVLPPETGYVWSHDQVRERDRIGRRAKTDGVVAKILKEIDDAGIMRRHSFDGVRCLLLLLPLTEYVSTPMERLAMYECAVAQVFALCSLSSLGYDGIQHHLGPEGDIIRVRLYWYTFVHEGITSGLKGGRLVLDEDDLENFQASLPQGWALVTRSSAIKSVAKLATAPIRLAVACRLIHKALTGPKARKRERVDKRLMNDAWEALESCWEEFEAIRAEPPGTFLQKDDIIRFADGWRIFMFEAHNVIRESLEHRCAHLVPRPEGAFLTELSLSAEETDPRIQIHREIKHLHDIARAKCEQLTRLIVDIVKMHINTSFFEWDASLVRDGTYYAAMLLAKDHGTEEDVAACLQALNEMRWAYAKTGERSNK
;
A
#
# COMPACT_ATOMS: atom_id res chain seq x y z
N MET A 1 17.62 -25.81 59.91
CA MET A 1 18.47 -24.65 59.53
C MET A 1 19.64 -25.21 58.72
N PRO A 2 19.94 -24.73 57.50
CA PRO A 2 19.99 -23.32 57.11
C PRO A 2 19.17 -22.94 55.86
N GLN A 3 18.99 -21.62 55.73
CA GLN A 3 18.23 -20.90 54.71
C GLN A 3 18.93 -20.90 53.33
N ARG A 4 18.16 -21.13 52.26
CA ARG A 4 18.55 -20.84 50.87
C ARG A 4 18.21 -19.38 50.56
N LYS A 5 19.22 -18.62 50.16
CA LYS A 5 19.11 -17.24 49.67
C LYS A 5 18.32 -17.21 48.37
N SER A 6 17.30 -16.36 48.33
CA SER A 6 16.62 -15.87 47.12
C SER A 6 17.53 -14.92 46.36
N ALA A 7 17.78 -15.18 45.08
CA ALA A 7 18.32 -14.19 44.15
C ALA A 7 17.16 -13.64 43.32
N SER A 8 16.80 -12.39 43.57
CA SER A 8 15.88 -11.61 42.76
C SER A 8 16.56 -11.23 41.45
N VAL A 9 15.98 -11.61 40.33
CA VAL A 9 16.37 -11.12 39.00
C VAL A 9 15.82 -9.70 38.86
N THR A 10 16.72 -8.73 38.74
CA THR A 10 16.39 -7.32 38.50
C THR A 10 16.28 -7.11 36.99
N THR A 11 15.05 -6.95 36.49
CA THR A 11 14.77 -6.54 35.10
C THR A 11 15.28 -5.11 34.90
N THR A 12 16.25 -4.92 34.02
CA THR A 12 16.78 -3.60 33.65
C THR A 12 15.84 -2.91 32.67
N ASN A 13 14.95 -2.05 33.18
CA ASN A 13 14.22 -1.08 32.36
C ASN A 13 15.20 -0.05 31.79
N LYS A 14 15.32 0.02 30.46
CA LYS A 14 15.95 1.16 29.79
C LYS A 14 14.92 2.29 29.69
N THR A 15 15.12 3.34 30.48
CA THR A 15 14.39 4.60 30.38
C THR A 15 14.88 5.41 29.19
N VAL A 16 14.02 5.60 28.20
CA VAL A 16 14.01 6.81 27.36
C VAL A 16 13.02 7.75 28.05
N GLY A 17 13.38 9.02 28.27
CA GLY A 17 12.66 9.94 29.17
C GLY A 17 11.18 10.21 28.84
N PRO A 18 10.55 11.07 29.67
CA PRO A 18 9.70 10.65 30.78
C PRO A 18 8.40 9.95 30.31
N ASP A 19 8.08 8.85 30.98
CA ASP A 19 6.81 8.10 30.98
C ASP A 19 6.31 7.50 29.65
N ILE A 20 7.15 6.74 28.97
CA ILE A 20 6.68 5.66 28.08
C ILE A 20 7.15 4.32 28.66
N ILE A 21 6.28 3.65 29.41
CA ILE A 21 6.44 2.22 29.71
C ILE A 21 6.13 1.49 28.40
N VAL A 22 7.15 1.25 27.58
CA VAL A 22 7.05 0.30 26.48
C VAL A 22 7.12 -1.08 27.13
N ASP A 23 5.99 -1.78 27.17
CA ASP A 23 5.99 -3.23 27.41
C ASP A 23 6.78 -3.88 26.27
N GLN A 24 8.06 -4.11 26.51
CA GLN A 24 8.91 -4.89 25.60
C GLN A 24 8.44 -6.34 25.75
N GLY A 25 7.34 -6.67 25.06
CA GLY A 25 6.61 -7.90 25.28
C GLY A 25 7.51 -9.14 25.23
N GLU A 26 7.89 -9.64 26.39
CA GLU A 26 8.48 -10.98 26.56
C GLU A 26 7.41 -12.08 26.51
N GLY A 27 6.12 -11.72 26.40
CA GLY A 27 5.00 -12.65 26.29
C GLY A 27 4.79 -13.26 24.90
N GLU A 28 4.08 -14.39 24.82
CA GLU A 28 3.62 -14.98 23.56
C GLU A 28 2.69 -14.01 22.81
N ILE A 29 2.61 -14.14 21.48
CA ILE A 29 1.64 -13.37 20.68
C ILE A 29 0.23 -13.89 21.04
N PRO A 30 -0.73 -13.02 21.41
CA PRO A 30 -2.05 -13.48 21.84
C PRO A 30 -2.87 -14.06 20.69
N ASP A 31 -3.73 -15.03 21.03
CA ASP A 31 -4.77 -15.54 20.14
C ASP A 31 -5.87 -14.49 19.92
N LEU A 32 -6.42 -14.44 18.71
CA LEU A 32 -7.54 -13.55 18.37
C LEU A 32 -8.86 -14.07 18.95
N SER A 33 -9.69 -13.15 19.45
CA SER A 33 -11.03 -13.48 19.94
C SER A 33 -12.03 -13.68 18.79
N ARG A 34 -13.23 -14.21 19.11
CA ARG A 34 -14.35 -14.25 18.16
C ARG A 34 -14.80 -12.83 17.78
N ASP A 35 -14.77 -11.89 18.72
CA ASP A 35 -15.17 -10.50 18.51
C ASP A 35 -14.23 -9.80 17.52
N PHE A 36 -12.94 -10.13 17.55
CA PHE A 36 -11.96 -9.60 16.60
C PHE A 36 -12.39 -9.88 15.15
N LEU A 37 -12.84 -11.09 14.86
CA LEU A 37 -13.31 -11.49 13.51
C LEU A 37 -14.62 -10.79 13.09
N SER A 38 -15.32 -10.16 14.03
CA SER A 38 -16.51 -9.34 13.78
C SER A 38 -16.21 -7.83 13.75
N SER A 39 -14.97 -7.42 14.06
CA SER A 39 -14.59 -6.02 14.21
C SER A 39 -14.59 -5.24 12.88
N ALA A 40 -14.69 -3.91 13.00
CA ALA A 40 -14.57 -3.01 11.85
C ALA A 40 -13.18 -3.11 11.19
N PHE A 41 -12.12 -3.30 12.00
CA PHE A 41 -10.77 -3.51 11.50
C PHE A 41 -10.68 -4.73 10.60
N TYR A 42 -11.14 -5.89 11.06
CA TYR A 42 -11.07 -7.14 10.31
C TYR A 42 -11.76 -7.03 8.94
N ARG A 43 -12.95 -6.42 8.89
CA ARG A 43 -13.66 -6.17 7.63
C ARG A 43 -12.88 -5.24 6.70
N ARG A 44 -12.42 -4.09 7.20
CA ARG A 44 -11.69 -3.08 6.40
C ARG A 44 -10.35 -3.60 5.90
N PHE A 45 -9.64 -4.38 6.71
CA PHE A 45 -8.39 -5.03 6.33
C PHE A 45 -8.56 -5.89 5.08
N HIS A 46 -9.62 -6.70 5.00
CA HIS A 46 -9.85 -7.58 3.85
C HIS A 46 -10.31 -6.84 2.58
N ILE A 47 -10.91 -5.65 2.72
CA ILE A 47 -11.22 -4.77 1.59
C ILE A 47 -9.94 -4.21 0.97
N GLN A 48 -9.00 -3.76 1.82
CA GLN A 48 -7.73 -3.19 1.36
C GLN A 48 -6.71 -4.25 0.95
N ARG A 49 -6.75 -5.43 1.58
CA ARG A 49 -5.82 -6.55 1.36
C ARG A 49 -6.60 -7.84 1.08
N PRO A 50 -7.22 -7.98 -0.10
CA PRO A 50 -8.10 -9.11 -0.45
C PRO A 50 -7.34 -10.41 -0.78
N ILE A 51 -6.20 -10.65 -0.13
CA ILE A 51 -5.32 -11.80 -0.32
C ILE A 51 -5.81 -13.06 0.43
N CYS A 52 -6.52 -12.83 1.55
CA CYS A 52 -7.22 -13.85 2.33
C CYS A 52 -8.73 -13.73 2.09
N ASP A 53 -9.44 -14.85 2.07
CA ASP A 53 -10.89 -14.81 2.13
C ASP A 53 -11.32 -14.74 3.60
N PRO A 54 -12.04 -13.68 4.04
CA PRO A 54 -12.39 -13.51 5.45
C PRO A 54 -13.29 -14.63 5.97
N THR A 55 -14.10 -15.25 5.11
CA THR A 55 -15.00 -16.34 5.51
C THR A 55 -14.22 -17.64 5.68
N ASP A 56 -13.32 -17.95 4.73
CA ASP A 56 -12.46 -19.13 4.84
C ASP A 56 -11.53 -19.03 6.03
N PHE A 57 -10.88 -17.87 6.24
CA PHE A 57 -10.00 -17.63 7.38
C PHE A 57 -10.75 -17.83 8.70
N SER A 58 -11.90 -17.18 8.89
CA SER A 58 -12.72 -17.32 10.10
C SER A 58 -13.17 -18.75 10.31
N ARG A 59 -13.62 -19.45 9.26
CA ARG A 59 -14.05 -20.85 9.34
C ARG A 59 -12.91 -21.77 9.79
N ARG A 60 -11.70 -21.59 9.23
CA ARG A 60 -10.51 -22.38 9.58
C ARG A 60 -10.06 -22.10 11.02
N TYR A 61 -10.03 -20.84 11.44
CA TYR A 61 -9.60 -20.44 12.78
C TYR A 61 -10.58 -20.88 13.87
N LEU A 62 -11.89 -20.78 13.61
CA LEU A 62 -12.96 -21.14 14.54
C LEU A 62 -13.35 -22.63 14.50
N ALA A 63 -12.58 -23.47 13.79
CA ALA A 63 -12.86 -24.90 13.67
C ALA A 63 -12.73 -25.67 15.00
N GLN A 64 -12.03 -25.09 15.97
CA GLN A 64 -11.84 -25.64 17.32
C GLN A 64 -12.28 -24.59 18.36
N ASP A 65 -12.69 -25.07 19.54
CA ASP A 65 -13.12 -24.23 20.66
C ASP A 65 -12.35 -24.60 21.95
N PRO A 66 -11.61 -23.67 22.58
CA PRO A 66 -11.37 -22.29 22.15
C PRO A 66 -10.49 -22.20 20.88
N PRO A 67 -10.69 -21.17 20.04
CA PRO A 67 -9.86 -20.99 18.85
C PRO A 67 -8.43 -20.62 19.23
N ARG A 68 -7.44 -21.17 18.50
CA ARG A 68 -6.01 -20.90 18.71
C ARG A 68 -5.26 -20.89 17.39
N ALA A 69 -4.26 -20.02 17.27
CA ALA A 69 -3.40 -19.91 16.10
C ALA A 69 -2.71 -21.24 15.76
N SER A 70 -2.27 -21.97 16.78
CA SER A 70 -1.61 -23.28 16.64
C SER A 70 -2.45 -24.33 15.89
N TYR A 71 -3.78 -24.21 15.91
CA TYR A 71 -4.67 -25.15 15.22
C TYR A 71 -4.80 -24.90 13.72
N MET A 72 -4.32 -23.77 13.21
CA MET A 72 -4.34 -23.47 11.77
C MET A 72 -3.18 -24.13 10.99
N GLY A 73 -2.30 -24.88 11.67
CA GLY A 73 -1.04 -25.36 11.13
C GLY A 73 0.06 -24.29 11.21
N LYS A 74 1.29 -24.63 10.79
CA LYS A 74 2.46 -23.74 10.93
C LYS A 74 2.25 -22.40 10.23
N ASP A 75 2.05 -22.43 8.92
CA ASP A 75 1.88 -21.23 8.09
C ASP A 75 0.60 -20.46 8.48
N GLY A 76 -0.47 -21.20 8.82
CA GLY A 76 -1.72 -20.60 9.28
C GLY A 76 -1.59 -19.87 10.61
N SER A 77 -0.83 -20.41 11.57
CA SER A 77 -0.53 -19.76 12.85
C SER A 77 0.20 -18.43 12.65
N ILE A 78 1.21 -18.42 11.77
CA ILE A 78 1.95 -17.19 11.40
C ILE A 78 1.00 -16.17 10.79
N LEU A 79 0.05 -16.62 9.94
CA LEU A 79 -0.94 -15.74 9.34
C LEU A 79 -1.87 -15.08 10.38
N VAL A 80 -2.25 -15.80 11.44
CA VAL A 80 -3.00 -15.22 12.59
C VAL A 80 -2.16 -14.13 13.28
N HIS A 81 -0.88 -14.42 13.56
CA HIS A 81 0.01 -13.46 14.20
C HIS A 81 0.23 -12.21 13.34
N ILE A 82 0.31 -12.36 12.02
CA ILE A 82 0.38 -11.23 11.07
C ILE A 82 -0.90 -10.38 11.12
N MET A 83 -2.07 -11.01 11.21
CA MET A 83 -3.34 -10.30 11.37
C MET A 83 -3.35 -9.47 12.66
N TYR A 84 -2.83 -10.04 13.76
CA TYR A 84 -2.64 -9.31 15.03
C TYR A 84 -1.62 -8.17 14.92
N ALA A 85 -0.51 -8.37 14.21
CA ALA A 85 0.50 -7.33 13.98
C ALA A 85 -0.08 -6.14 13.22
N TRP A 86 -0.90 -6.41 12.19
CA TRP A 86 -1.64 -5.37 11.49
C TRP A 86 -2.62 -4.66 12.43
N ALA A 87 -3.39 -5.37 13.25
CA ALA A 87 -4.29 -4.77 14.23
C ALA A 87 -3.53 -3.82 15.18
N CYS A 88 -2.41 -4.28 15.74
CA CYS A 88 -1.55 -3.46 16.60
C CYS A 88 -1.10 -2.17 15.91
N SER A 89 -0.80 -2.24 14.61
CA SER A 89 -0.35 -1.06 13.84
C SER A 89 -1.43 0.03 13.69
N TYR A 90 -2.70 -0.30 13.93
CA TYR A 90 -3.83 0.64 13.96
C TYR A 90 -4.28 1.02 15.39
N GLY A 91 -3.68 0.39 16.40
CA GLY A 91 -4.12 0.50 17.79
C GLY A 91 -5.33 -0.38 18.09
N VAL A 92 -5.44 -1.55 17.45
CA VAL A 92 -6.49 -2.54 17.71
C VAL A 92 -5.89 -3.71 18.48
N ASP A 93 -6.58 -4.16 19.53
CA ASP A 93 -6.18 -5.31 20.35
C ASP A 93 -6.68 -6.65 19.78
N GLU A 94 -6.35 -7.76 20.45
CA GLU A 94 -6.72 -9.13 20.06
C GLU A 94 -8.22 -9.40 20.13
N THR A 95 -9.00 -8.49 20.74
CA THR A 95 -10.46 -8.55 20.80
C THR A 95 -11.14 -7.70 19.73
N GLY A 96 -10.36 -6.91 18.98
CA GLY A 96 -10.88 -6.00 17.96
C GLY A 96 -11.25 -4.62 18.49
N ASN A 97 -10.93 -4.33 19.76
CA ASN A 97 -11.20 -3.05 20.39
C ASN A 97 -10.05 -2.07 20.14
N LEU A 98 -10.39 -0.79 20.06
CA LEU A 98 -9.42 0.27 19.84
C LEU A 98 -8.80 0.74 21.15
N ASP A 99 -7.49 0.95 21.13
CA ASP A 99 -6.73 1.63 22.18
C ASP A 99 -7.28 3.04 22.46
N VAL A 100 -7.77 3.71 21.41
CA VAL A 100 -8.48 4.97 21.47
C VAL A 100 -9.72 4.91 20.59
N PRO A 101 -10.93 5.16 21.12
CA PRO A 101 -12.18 5.04 20.37
C PRO A 101 -12.18 5.84 19.06
N GLU A 102 -12.90 5.36 18.04
CA GLU A 102 -13.16 6.14 16.82
C GLU A 102 -13.82 7.48 17.23
N ARG A 103 -13.33 8.60 16.68
CA ARG A 103 -13.90 9.96 16.86
C ARG A 103 -13.92 10.58 18.28
N ASN A 104 -13.33 10.00 19.32
CA ASN A 104 -13.21 10.66 20.65
C ASN A 104 -11.90 11.43 20.84
N TRP A 105 -11.44 12.14 19.80
CA TRP A 105 -10.37 13.13 19.97
C TRP A 105 -10.99 14.53 19.95
N PRO A 106 -10.72 15.40 20.94
CA PRO A 106 -11.15 16.79 20.91
C PRO A 106 -10.31 17.50 19.84
N GLY A 107 -10.72 17.39 18.58
CA GLY A 107 -9.90 17.80 17.43
C GLY A 107 -10.70 18.39 16.29
N GLY A 108 -11.96 18.77 16.53
CA GLY A 108 -12.53 19.88 15.79
C GLY A 108 -11.79 21.15 16.23
N VAL A 109 -11.31 21.93 15.28
CA VAL A 109 -10.63 23.22 15.47
C VAL A 109 -11.22 23.97 16.68
N LEU A 110 -10.50 24.01 17.80
CA LEU A 110 -10.86 24.89 18.92
C LEU A 110 -10.28 26.29 18.66
N PRO A 111 -10.99 27.36 19.06
CA PRO A 111 -10.50 28.73 18.97
C PRO A 111 -9.19 28.91 19.77
N PRO A 112 -8.34 29.89 19.41
CA PRO A 112 -6.93 29.96 19.84
C PRO A 112 -6.68 30.34 21.32
N GLU A 113 -7.63 30.19 22.24
CA GLU A 113 -7.62 30.94 23.51
C GLU A 113 -7.28 30.17 24.79
N THR A 114 -6.83 28.92 24.76
CA THR A 114 -6.44 28.23 26.01
C THR A 114 -5.03 27.66 25.98
N GLY A 115 -4.12 28.36 26.67
CA GLY A 115 -2.67 28.12 26.74
C GLY A 115 -2.21 26.91 27.55
N TYR A 116 -2.85 25.75 27.38
CA TYR A 116 -2.32 24.45 27.81
C TYR A 116 -2.31 23.49 26.61
N VAL A 117 -1.43 23.79 25.65
CA VAL A 117 -1.30 23.09 24.37
C VAL A 117 -0.12 22.12 24.44
N TRP A 118 -0.33 20.93 24.99
CA TRP A 118 0.29 19.77 24.34
C TRP A 118 -0.50 19.64 23.05
N SER A 119 0.09 20.01 21.90
CA SER A 119 -0.67 20.04 20.66
C SER A 119 -1.28 18.65 20.44
N HIS A 120 -2.56 18.56 20.07
CA HIS A 120 -3.23 17.27 19.86
C HIS A 120 -2.43 16.35 18.91
N ASP A 121 -1.66 16.95 18.01
CA ASP A 121 -0.71 16.27 17.12
C ASP A 121 0.44 15.56 17.86
N GLN A 122 0.96 16.12 18.96
CA GLN A 122 1.97 15.47 19.80
C GLN A 122 1.43 14.23 20.49
N VAL A 123 0.19 14.27 20.99
CA VAL A 123 -0.46 13.11 21.61
C VAL A 123 -0.68 12.01 20.56
N ARG A 124 -1.22 12.37 19.39
CA ARG A 124 -1.41 11.42 18.27
C ARG A 124 -0.09 10.80 17.82
N GLU A 125 0.97 11.61 17.72
CA GLU A 125 2.28 11.12 17.34
C GLU A 125 2.87 10.20 18.40
N ARG A 126 2.73 10.52 19.69
CA ARG A 126 3.13 9.63 20.78
C ARG A 126 2.41 8.28 20.71
N ASP A 127 1.10 8.29 20.50
CA ASP A 127 0.31 7.06 20.39
C ASP A 127 0.74 6.23 19.17
N ARG A 128 1.02 6.89 18.02
CA ARG A 128 1.59 6.21 16.84
C ARG A 128 2.96 5.61 17.10
N ILE A 129 3.85 6.32 17.81
CA ILE A 129 5.17 5.81 18.20
C ILE A 129 5.02 4.57 19.11
N GLY A 130 4.09 4.62 20.08
CA GLY A 130 3.79 3.48 20.96
C GLY A 130 3.27 2.27 20.18
N ARG A 131 2.30 2.47 19.27
CA ARG A 131 1.79 1.43 18.36
C ARG A 131 2.90 0.84 17.51
N ARG A 132 3.77 1.68 16.93
CA ARG A 132 4.91 1.23 16.12
C ARG A 132 5.85 0.35 16.92
N ALA A 133 6.25 0.77 18.12
CA ALA A 133 7.12 -0.01 18.98
C ALA A 133 6.50 -1.38 19.34
N LYS A 134 5.20 -1.42 19.64
CA LYS A 134 4.47 -2.68 19.87
C LYS A 134 4.47 -3.55 18.62
N THR A 135 4.10 -3.01 17.46
CA THR A 135 4.07 -3.77 16.20
C THR A 135 5.45 -4.27 15.82
N ASP A 136 6.51 -3.47 15.95
CA ASP A 136 7.89 -3.88 15.65
C ASP A 136 8.32 -5.08 16.51
N GLY A 137 7.96 -5.08 17.80
CA GLY A 137 8.19 -6.22 18.69
C GLY A 137 7.46 -7.49 18.28
N VAL A 138 6.21 -7.38 17.80
CA VAL A 138 5.43 -8.51 17.26
C VAL A 138 6.03 -8.99 15.93
N VAL A 139 6.38 -8.09 15.03
CA VAL A 139 7.00 -8.39 13.72
C VAL A 139 8.32 -9.13 13.90
N ALA A 140 9.16 -8.72 14.85
CA ALA A 140 10.42 -9.41 15.13
C ALA A 140 10.22 -10.89 15.52
N LYS A 141 9.15 -11.20 16.28
CA LYS A 141 8.78 -12.58 16.61
C LYS A 141 8.28 -13.35 15.39
N ILE A 142 7.42 -12.73 14.59
CA ILE A 142 6.88 -13.34 13.35
C ILE A 142 8.01 -13.66 12.36
N LEU A 143 9.02 -12.79 12.22
CA LEU A 143 10.19 -13.05 11.38
C LEU A 143 10.93 -14.32 11.81
N LYS A 144 11.10 -14.52 13.13
CA LYS A 144 11.68 -15.76 13.66
C LYS A 144 10.80 -16.98 13.34
N GLU A 145 9.47 -16.87 13.48
CA GLU A 145 8.55 -17.96 13.11
C GLU A 145 8.63 -18.30 11.62
N ILE A 146 8.80 -17.31 10.74
CA ILE A 146 9.01 -17.47 9.30
C ILE A 146 10.28 -18.29 9.02
N ASP A 147 11.38 -17.98 9.71
CA ASP A 147 12.65 -18.69 9.57
C ASP A 147 12.55 -20.13 10.07
N ASP A 148 11.96 -20.33 11.26
CA ASP A 148 11.77 -21.64 11.89
C ASP A 148 10.84 -22.55 11.08
N ALA A 149 9.77 -21.99 10.49
CA ALA A 149 8.88 -22.71 9.59
C ALA A 149 9.48 -22.91 8.18
N GLY A 150 10.52 -22.15 7.83
CA GLY A 150 11.17 -22.18 6.53
C GLY A 150 10.28 -21.68 5.40
N ILE A 151 9.43 -20.69 5.65
CA ILE A 151 8.43 -20.17 4.70
C ILE A 151 9.08 -19.71 3.38
N MET A 152 10.24 -19.06 3.44
CA MET A 152 10.96 -18.63 2.23
C MET A 152 11.48 -19.80 1.37
N ARG A 153 11.64 -21.00 1.94
CA ARG A 153 12.13 -22.20 1.25
C ARG A 153 11.02 -23.13 0.79
N ARG A 154 9.81 -22.99 1.34
CA ARG A 154 8.67 -23.91 1.11
C ARG A 154 7.52 -23.15 0.50
N HIS A 155 7.15 -23.54 -0.71
CA HIS A 155 6.03 -22.97 -1.45
C HIS A 155 4.70 -23.44 -0.84
N SER A 156 3.91 -22.50 -0.32
CA SER A 156 2.53 -22.74 0.11
C SER A 156 1.70 -21.46 -0.04
N PHE A 157 0.39 -21.59 -0.26
CA PHE A 157 -0.48 -20.42 -0.41
C PHE A 157 -0.50 -19.55 0.86
N ASP A 158 -0.54 -20.16 2.04
CA ASP A 158 -0.52 -19.42 3.31
C ASP A 158 0.87 -18.83 3.61
N GLY A 159 1.95 -19.52 3.25
CA GLY A 159 3.30 -19.01 3.37
C GLY A 159 3.52 -17.74 2.55
N VAL A 160 3.09 -17.74 1.28
CA VAL A 160 3.18 -16.54 0.43
C VAL A 160 2.29 -15.40 0.97
N ARG A 161 1.08 -15.70 1.45
CA ARG A 161 0.22 -14.71 2.12
C ARG A 161 0.94 -14.07 3.30
N CYS A 162 1.65 -14.85 4.10
CA CYS A 162 2.44 -14.35 5.22
C CYS A 162 3.50 -13.36 4.73
N LEU A 163 4.31 -13.73 3.73
CA LEU A 163 5.36 -12.84 3.21
C LEU A 163 4.79 -11.53 2.67
N LEU A 164 3.76 -11.60 1.82
CA LEU A 164 3.16 -10.41 1.20
C LEU A 164 2.49 -9.47 2.21
N LEU A 165 1.82 -10.03 3.22
CA LEU A 165 1.18 -9.23 4.26
C LEU A 165 2.17 -8.68 5.29
N LEU A 166 3.28 -9.37 5.54
CA LEU A 166 4.27 -8.92 6.52
C LEU A 166 5.14 -7.78 5.98
N LEU A 167 5.50 -7.82 4.70
CA LEU A 167 6.45 -6.88 4.08
C LEU A 167 6.22 -5.39 4.41
N PRO A 168 4.99 -4.84 4.38
CA PRO A 168 4.76 -3.45 4.76
C PRO A 168 5.09 -3.12 6.22
N LEU A 169 5.00 -4.09 7.12
CA LEU A 169 5.26 -3.93 8.56
C LEU A 169 6.75 -4.07 8.92
N THR A 170 7.60 -4.47 7.97
CA THR A 170 9.05 -4.70 8.22
C THR A 170 9.92 -3.45 8.10
N GLU A 171 9.35 -2.27 7.83
CA GLU A 171 10.13 -1.07 7.44
C GLU A 171 11.19 -0.64 8.47
N TYR A 172 10.94 -0.86 9.76
CA TYR A 172 11.86 -0.49 10.84
C TYR A 172 12.49 -1.70 11.55
N VAL A 173 12.12 -2.92 11.15
CA VAL A 173 12.61 -4.16 11.75
C VAL A 173 13.66 -4.82 10.87
N SER A 174 13.48 -4.76 9.55
CA SER A 174 14.35 -5.41 8.57
C SER A 174 15.08 -4.38 7.71
N THR A 175 16.29 -4.72 7.31
CA THR A 175 17.10 -3.92 6.38
C THR A 175 16.45 -3.89 4.99
N PRO A 176 16.74 -2.87 4.16
CA PRO A 176 16.22 -2.81 2.79
C PRO A 176 16.54 -4.04 1.95
N MET A 177 17.70 -4.68 2.17
CA MET A 177 18.12 -5.88 1.44
C MET A 177 17.33 -7.12 1.87
N GLU A 178 17.09 -7.32 3.16
CA GLU A 178 16.25 -8.42 3.65
C GLU A 178 14.82 -8.29 3.13
N ARG A 179 14.28 -7.07 3.13
CA ARG A 179 12.94 -6.77 2.60
C ARG A 179 12.85 -7.06 1.10
N LEU A 180 13.89 -6.69 0.34
CA LEU A 180 13.97 -6.99 -1.09
C LEU A 180 14.03 -8.50 -1.33
N ALA A 181 14.88 -9.24 -0.60
CA ALA A 181 14.99 -10.69 -0.74
C ALA A 181 13.68 -11.40 -0.38
N MET A 182 12.99 -10.96 0.67
CA MET A 182 11.68 -11.47 1.06
C MET A 182 10.63 -11.22 -0.03
N TYR A 183 10.62 -10.01 -0.61
CA TYR A 183 9.72 -9.65 -1.69
C TYR A 183 9.97 -10.46 -2.97
N GLU A 184 11.22 -10.55 -3.43
CA GLU A 184 11.58 -11.35 -4.60
C GLU A 184 11.25 -12.82 -4.40
N CYS A 185 11.48 -13.35 -3.20
CA CYS A 185 11.07 -14.70 -2.82
C CYS A 185 9.54 -14.85 -2.94
N ALA A 186 8.76 -13.97 -2.31
CA ALA A 186 7.30 -14.03 -2.36
C ALA A 186 6.78 -14.04 -3.80
N VAL A 187 7.26 -13.13 -4.65
CA VAL A 187 6.81 -13.04 -6.05
C VAL A 187 7.23 -14.27 -6.86
N ALA A 188 8.45 -14.78 -6.66
CA ALA A 188 8.89 -16.03 -7.29
C ALA A 188 8.02 -17.23 -6.86
N GLN A 189 7.63 -17.30 -5.59
CA GLN A 189 6.73 -18.34 -5.11
C GLN A 189 5.31 -18.20 -5.70
N VAL A 190 4.80 -16.97 -5.87
CA VAL A 190 3.52 -16.72 -6.58
C VAL A 190 3.59 -17.24 -8.00
N PHE A 191 4.64 -16.90 -8.74
CA PHE A 191 4.84 -17.40 -10.09
C PHE A 191 4.86 -18.94 -10.12
N ALA A 192 5.59 -19.57 -9.20
CA ALA A 192 5.64 -21.03 -9.11
C ALA A 192 4.27 -21.67 -8.77
N LEU A 193 3.50 -21.09 -7.84
CA LEU A 193 2.21 -21.62 -7.41
C LEU A 193 1.08 -21.35 -8.41
N CYS A 194 1.15 -20.22 -9.12
CA CYS A 194 0.07 -19.79 -10.02
C CYS A 194 0.31 -20.17 -11.48
N SER A 195 1.57 -20.21 -11.92
CA SER A 195 1.95 -20.47 -13.32
C SER A 195 2.56 -21.85 -13.54
N LEU A 196 3.37 -22.36 -12.60
CA LEU A 196 4.02 -23.67 -12.75
C LEU A 196 3.23 -24.82 -12.12
N SER A 197 2.64 -24.63 -10.95
CA SER A 197 1.87 -25.70 -10.26
C SER A 197 0.55 -26.01 -10.97
N SER A 198 0.08 -25.13 -11.84
CA SER A 198 -1.03 -25.42 -12.74
C SER A 198 -0.62 -26.38 -13.84
N LEU A 199 0.67 -26.48 -14.22
CA LEU A 199 1.21 -27.41 -15.20
C LEU A 199 1.82 -28.62 -14.47
N GLY A 200 1.19 -29.78 -14.56
CA GLY A 200 1.78 -31.02 -14.09
C GLY A 200 3.13 -31.31 -14.76
N TYR A 201 3.88 -32.28 -14.22
CA TYR A 201 5.15 -32.73 -14.83
C TYR A 201 4.95 -33.31 -16.25
N ASP A 202 3.70 -33.65 -16.58
CA ASP A 202 3.19 -34.11 -17.86
C ASP A 202 2.72 -32.96 -18.79
N GLY A 203 2.80 -31.71 -18.34
CA GLY A 203 2.29 -30.53 -19.05
C GLY A 203 0.76 -30.40 -19.04
N ILE A 204 0.05 -31.22 -18.25
CA ILE A 204 -1.41 -31.19 -18.16
C ILE A 204 -1.83 -30.22 -17.06
N GLN A 205 -2.89 -29.44 -17.32
CA GLN A 205 -3.40 -28.51 -16.32
C GLN A 205 -4.08 -29.23 -15.15
N HIS A 206 -3.55 -29.08 -13.92
CA HIS A 206 -4.18 -29.59 -12.71
C HIS A 206 -5.05 -28.52 -12.05
N HIS A 207 -6.35 -28.77 -11.99
CA HIS A 207 -7.28 -27.95 -11.21
C HIS A 207 -7.20 -28.31 -9.73
N LEU A 208 -7.06 -27.31 -8.87
CA LEU A 208 -7.03 -27.48 -7.40
C LEU A 208 -8.44 -27.59 -6.80
N GLY A 209 -9.46 -27.75 -7.65
CA GLY A 209 -10.86 -27.61 -7.31
C GLY A 209 -11.28 -26.14 -7.17
N PRO A 210 -12.60 -25.87 -7.05
CA PRO A 210 -13.12 -24.51 -7.01
C PRO A 210 -12.49 -23.65 -5.89
N GLU A 211 -12.33 -24.18 -4.68
CA GLU A 211 -11.76 -23.40 -3.57
C GLU A 211 -10.28 -23.06 -3.80
N GLY A 212 -9.49 -24.00 -4.32
CA GLY A 212 -8.07 -23.80 -4.62
C GLY A 212 -7.85 -22.78 -5.74
N ASP A 213 -8.72 -22.77 -6.75
CA ASP A 213 -8.65 -21.79 -7.84
C ASP A 213 -8.97 -20.36 -7.35
N ILE A 214 -9.91 -20.17 -6.40
CA ILE A 214 -10.17 -18.84 -5.79
C ILE A 214 -8.90 -18.32 -5.10
N ILE A 215 -8.27 -19.18 -4.32
CA ILE A 215 -7.05 -18.85 -3.57
C ILE A 215 -5.95 -18.42 -4.54
N ARG A 216 -5.75 -19.18 -5.62
CA ARG A 216 -4.75 -18.91 -6.66
C ARG A 216 -5.00 -17.56 -7.33
N VAL A 217 -6.25 -17.27 -7.69
CA VAL A 217 -6.67 -16.01 -8.32
C VAL A 217 -6.43 -14.81 -7.42
N ARG A 218 -6.88 -14.87 -6.16
CA ARG A 218 -6.66 -13.78 -5.19
C ARG A 218 -5.18 -13.50 -4.99
N LEU A 219 -4.38 -14.55 -4.84
CA LEU A 219 -2.95 -14.42 -4.60
C LEU A 219 -2.22 -13.81 -5.80
N TYR A 220 -2.51 -14.29 -7.00
CA TYR A 220 -1.90 -13.76 -8.22
C TYR A 220 -2.27 -12.29 -8.44
N TRP A 221 -3.56 -11.96 -8.41
CA TRP A 221 -4.00 -10.58 -8.64
C TRP A 221 -3.51 -9.62 -7.58
N TYR A 222 -3.53 -10.00 -6.30
CA TYR A 222 -2.97 -9.16 -5.23
C TYR A 222 -1.50 -8.86 -5.49
N THR A 223 -0.72 -9.88 -5.85
CA THR A 223 0.72 -9.73 -6.14
C THR A 223 0.95 -8.87 -7.38
N PHE A 224 0.21 -9.11 -8.46
CA PHE A 224 0.32 -8.37 -9.71
C PHE A 224 0.00 -6.88 -9.51
N VAL A 225 -1.06 -6.58 -8.75
CA VAL A 225 -1.45 -5.22 -8.39
C VAL A 225 -0.39 -4.57 -7.52
N HIS A 226 -0.02 -5.24 -6.42
CA HIS A 226 0.95 -4.73 -5.46
C HIS A 226 2.30 -4.42 -6.13
N GLU A 227 2.81 -5.32 -6.97
CA GLU A 227 4.05 -5.11 -7.72
C GLU A 227 3.94 -3.90 -8.67
N GLY A 228 2.83 -3.77 -9.41
CA GLY A 228 2.62 -2.65 -10.32
C GLY A 228 2.62 -1.30 -9.61
N ILE A 229 1.89 -1.18 -8.50
CA ILE A 229 1.73 0.09 -7.78
C ILE A 229 2.93 0.44 -6.90
N THR A 230 3.62 -0.55 -6.32
CA THR A 230 4.75 -0.29 -5.41
C THR A 230 6.10 -0.29 -6.11
N SER A 231 6.36 -1.29 -6.96
CA SER A 231 7.64 -1.43 -7.68
C SER A 231 7.59 -0.76 -9.05
N GLY A 232 6.48 -0.88 -9.77
CA GLY A 232 6.31 -0.28 -11.11
C GLY A 232 6.44 1.23 -11.09
N LEU A 233 5.66 1.93 -10.25
CA LEU A 233 5.74 3.38 -10.18
C LEU A 233 7.10 3.89 -9.68
N LYS A 234 7.76 3.16 -8.77
CA LYS A 234 9.03 3.61 -8.17
C LYS A 234 10.28 3.21 -8.99
N GLY A 235 10.09 2.49 -10.09
CA GLY A 235 11.17 2.06 -10.99
C GLY A 235 11.92 0.82 -10.50
N GLY A 236 11.32 0.04 -9.61
CA GLY A 236 11.81 -1.26 -9.16
C GLY A 236 11.83 -2.31 -10.27
N ARG A 237 12.37 -3.49 -9.97
CA ARG A 237 12.30 -4.64 -10.87
C ARG A 237 10.88 -5.20 -10.86
N LEU A 238 10.36 -5.51 -12.04
CA LEU A 238 9.11 -6.24 -12.21
C LEU A 238 9.44 -7.68 -12.59
N VAL A 239 8.80 -8.63 -11.91
CA VAL A 239 8.93 -10.06 -12.17
C VAL A 239 7.75 -10.56 -12.98
N LEU A 240 6.52 -10.14 -12.66
CA LEU A 240 5.31 -10.51 -13.40
C LEU A 240 5.10 -9.50 -14.53
N ASP A 241 4.89 -9.96 -15.76
CA ASP A 241 4.53 -9.09 -16.88
C ASP A 241 3.10 -9.29 -17.39
N GLU A 242 2.76 -8.59 -18.48
CA GLU A 242 1.43 -8.69 -19.09
C GLU A 242 1.21 -10.06 -19.74
N ASP A 243 2.25 -10.67 -20.31
CA ASP A 243 2.17 -12.00 -20.91
C ASP A 243 1.90 -13.05 -19.81
N ASP A 244 2.52 -12.91 -18.64
CA ASP A 244 2.24 -13.74 -17.47
C ASP A 244 0.77 -13.60 -17.02
N LEU A 245 0.22 -12.39 -17.01
CA LEU A 245 -1.18 -12.14 -16.66
C LEU A 245 -2.13 -12.81 -17.67
N GLU A 246 -1.86 -12.68 -18.97
CA GLU A 246 -2.66 -13.30 -20.03
C GLU A 246 -2.60 -14.83 -19.92
N ASN A 247 -1.42 -15.40 -19.74
CA ASN A 247 -1.21 -16.84 -19.53
C ASN A 247 -1.94 -17.34 -18.28
N PHE A 248 -1.85 -16.59 -17.18
CA PHE A 248 -2.57 -16.91 -15.95
C PHE A 248 -4.08 -16.89 -16.16
N GLN A 249 -4.63 -15.86 -16.82
CA GLN A 249 -6.05 -15.75 -17.11
C GLN A 249 -6.54 -16.88 -18.02
N ALA A 250 -5.74 -17.26 -19.03
CA ALA A 250 -6.02 -18.40 -19.91
C ALA A 250 -6.03 -19.74 -19.16
N SER A 251 -5.31 -19.85 -18.03
CA SER A 251 -5.29 -21.05 -17.18
C SER A 251 -6.49 -21.22 -16.25
N LEU A 252 -7.39 -20.23 -16.18
CA LEU A 252 -8.58 -20.29 -15.33
C LEU A 252 -9.72 -21.04 -16.02
N PRO A 253 -10.55 -21.82 -15.29
CA PRO A 253 -11.72 -22.48 -15.85
C PRO A 253 -12.65 -21.51 -16.61
N GLN A 254 -13.25 -21.97 -17.70
CA GLN A 254 -14.13 -21.13 -18.53
C GLN A 254 -15.32 -20.61 -17.69
N GLY A 255 -15.43 -19.28 -17.54
CA GLY A 255 -16.39 -18.61 -16.64
C GLY A 255 -15.77 -17.98 -15.37
N TRP A 256 -14.49 -18.25 -15.12
CA TRP A 256 -13.64 -17.55 -14.14
C TRP A 256 -12.76 -16.48 -14.77
N ALA A 257 -12.79 -16.36 -16.10
CA ALA A 257 -12.49 -15.14 -16.82
C ALA A 257 -13.45 -14.04 -16.32
N LEU A 258 -13.09 -13.49 -15.18
CA LEU A 258 -13.59 -12.32 -14.48
C LEU A 258 -15.06 -12.22 -14.06
N VAL A 259 -16.04 -12.98 -14.55
CA VAL A 259 -17.44 -12.84 -14.06
C VAL A 259 -18.31 -14.07 -14.35
N THR A 260 -18.99 -14.65 -13.35
CA THR A 260 -20.18 -15.51 -13.60
C THR A 260 -21.42 -15.18 -12.74
N ARG A 261 -22.52 -15.01 -13.48
CA ARG A 261 -23.97 -15.22 -13.23
C ARG A 261 -24.74 -14.47 -12.12
N SER A 262 -24.13 -13.92 -11.07
CA SER A 262 -24.87 -13.14 -10.04
C SER A 262 -24.48 -11.66 -10.05
N SER A 263 -25.45 -10.75 -9.86
CA SER A 263 -25.19 -9.30 -9.76
C SER A 263 -24.24 -8.94 -8.61
N ALA A 264 -24.32 -9.64 -7.47
CA ALA A 264 -23.40 -9.47 -6.36
C ALA A 264 -21.96 -9.88 -6.72
N ILE A 265 -21.81 -10.91 -7.55
CA ILE A 265 -20.50 -11.37 -8.05
C ILE A 265 -19.95 -10.40 -9.09
N LYS A 266 -20.81 -9.71 -9.86
CA LYS A 266 -20.38 -8.65 -10.81
C LYS A 266 -19.77 -7.45 -10.08
N SER A 267 -20.37 -6.99 -8.99
CA SER A 267 -19.83 -5.85 -8.22
C SER A 267 -18.52 -6.21 -7.54
N VAL A 268 -18.40 -7.42 -6.98
CA VAL A 268 -17.14 -7.92 -6.40
C VAL A 268 -16.06 -8.12 -7.47
N ALA A 269 -16.44 -8.58 -8.67
CA ALA A 269 -15.53 -8.67 -9.80
C ALA A 269 -15.00 -7.29 -10.23
N LYS A 270 -15.84 -6.24 -10.28
CA LYS A 270 -15.39 -4.88 -10.60
C LYS A 270 -14.36 -4.35 -9.60
N LEU A 271 -14.61 -4.57 -8.31
CA LEU A 271 -13.68 -4.20 -7.23
C LEU A 271 -12.34 -4.97 -7.32
N ALA A 272 -12.33 -6.14 -7.93
CA ALA A 272 -11.11 -6.89 -8.21
C ALA A 272 -10.42 -6.44 -9.52
N THR A 273 -11.18 -6.11 -10.58
CA THR A 273 -10.60 -5.76 -11.89
C THR A 273 -10.04 -4.37 -11.99
N ALA A 274 -10.68 -3.38 -11.37
CA ALA A 274 -10.25 -1.98 -11.50
C ALA A 274 -8.80 -1.79 -10.99
N PRO A 275 -8.40 -2.34 -9.83
CA PRO A 275 -6.99 -2.31 -9.42
C PRO A 275 -6.03 -3.02 -10.39
N ILE A 276 -6.46 -4.11 -11.05
CA ILE A 276 -5.63 -4.83 -12.02
C ILE A 276 -5.36 -3.95 -13.25
N ARG A 277 -6.39 -3.28 -13.78
CA ARG A 277 -6.22 -2.34 -14.90
C ARG A 277 -5.32 -1.17 -14.53
N LEU A 278 -5.48 -0.63 -13.33
CA LEU A 278 -4.58 0.41 -12.83
C LEU A 278 -3.13 -0.09 -12.69
N ALA A 279 -2.93 -1.33 -12.27
CA ALA A 279 -1.60 -1.93 -12.21
C ALA A 279 -0.97 -2.07 -13.61
N VAL A 280 -1.76 -2.38 -14.64
CA VAL A 280 -1.30 -2.35 -16.04
C VAL A 280 -0.90 -0.93 -16.44
N ALA A 281 -1.70 0.10 -16.10
CA ALA A 281 -1.32 1.50 -16.34
C ALA A 281 0.01 1.86 -15.65
N CYS A 282 0.22 1.41 -14.40
CA CYS A 282 1.48 1.60 -13.69
C CYS A 282 2.67 0.91 -14.38
N ARG A 283 2.45 -0.25 -15.03
CA ARG A 283 3.47 -0.94 -15.82
C ARG A 283 3.77 -0.22 -17.14
N LEU A 284 2.78 0.43 -17.77
CA LEU A 284 3.01 1.31 -18.91
C LEU A 284 3.89 2.51 -18.51
N ILE A 285 3.62 3.15 -17.37
CA ILE A 285 4.47 4.21 -16.80
C ILE A 285 5.90 3.68 -16.54
N HIS A 286 6.03 2.46 -16.03
CA HIS A 286 7.33 1.81 -15.85
C HIS A 286 8.10 1.63 -17.15
N LYS A 287 7.44 1.07 -18.18
CA LYS A 287 8.01 0.88 -19.52
C LYS A 287 8.39 2.20 -20.19
N ALA A 288 7.58 3.25 -20.00
CA ALA A 288 7.78 4.55 -20.63
C ALA A 288 8.84 5.42 -19.93
N LEU A 289 8.87 5.40 -18.59
CA LEU A 289 9.47 6.49 -17.80
C LEU A 289 10.29 6.02 -16.59
N THR A 290 9.70 5.25 -15.69
CA THR A 290 10.30 4.99 -14.36
C THR A 290 11.21 3.78 -14.32
N GLY A 291 11.04 2.81 -15.22
CA GLY A 291 11.78 1.56 -15.21
C GLY A 291 13.27 1.71 -15.60
N PRO A 292 14.14 0.76 -15.23
CA PRO A 292 15.58 0.85 -15.48
C PRO A 292 15.94 1.00 -16.97
N LYS A 293 15.20 0.32 -17.86
CA LYS A 293 15.37 0.45 -19.32
C LYS A 293 14.96 1.84 -19.81
N ALA A 294 13.85 2.37 -19.31
CA ALA A 294 13.36 3.70 -19.67
C ALA A 294 14.29 4.81 -19.19
N ARG A 295 14.81 4.73 -17.96
CA ARG A 295 15.74 5.71 -17.37
C ARG A 295 17.07 5.81 -18.13
N LYS A 296 17.52 4.73 -18.75
CA LYS A 296 18.73 4.70 -19.58
C LYS A 296 18.54 5.32 -20.97
N ARG A 297 17.30 5.51 -21.43
CA ARG A 297 16.99 6.14 -22.72
C ARG A 297 17.03 7.66 -22.57
N GLU A 298 17.75 8.33 -23.48
CA GLU A 298 17.76 9.80 -23.54
C GLU A 298 16.37 10.36 -23.88
N ARG A 299 15.66 9.70 -24.81
CA ARG A 299 14.29 10.06 -25.21
C ARG A 299 13.26 9.28 -24.42
N VAL A 300 12.18 9.97 -24.03
CA VAL A 300 10.96 9.35 -23.50
C VAL A 300 10.12 8.86 -24.68
N ASP A 301 9.58 7.64 -24.56
CA ASP A 301 8.68 7.09 -25.56
C ASP A 301 7.31 7.79 -25.46
N LYS A 302 7.05 8.73 -26.37
CA LYS A 302 5.81 9.52 -26.40
C LYS A 302 4.57 8.66 -26.56
N ARG A 303 4.65 7.57 -27.34
CA ARG A 303 3.51 6.69 -27.57
C ARG A 303 3.14 5.96 -26.29
N LEU A 304 4.12 5.32 -25.65
CA LEU A 304 3.88 4.64 -24.37
C LEU A 304 3.43 5.61 -23.27
N MET A 305 3.89 6.86 -23.30
CA MET A 305 3.45 7.88 -22.35
C MET A 305 1.98 8.26 -22.56
N ASN A 306 1.55 8.43 -23.82
CA ASN A 306 0.14 8.66 -24.15
C ASN A 306 -0.73 7.45 -23.78
N ASP A 307 -0.30 6.23 -24.13
CA ASP A 307 -1.00 4.99 -23.77
C ASP A 307 -1.19 4.89 -22.23
N ALA A 308 -0.19 5.29 -21.46
CA ALA A 308 -0.27 5.32 -20.00
C ALA A 308 -1.25 6.38 -19.46
N TRP A 309 -1.30 7.58 -20.05
CA TRP A 309 -2.29 8.60 -19.66
C TRP A 309 -3.72 8.18 -20.02
N GLU A 310 -3.94 7.63 -21.20
CA GLU A 310 -5.25 7.10 -21.62
C GLU A 310 -5.70 5.97 -20.69
N ALA A 311 -4.78 5.06 -20.31
CA ALA A 311 -5.06 4.00 -19.36
C ALA A 311 -5.43 4.55 -17.96
N LEU A 312 -4.73 5.58 -17.48
CA LEU A 312 -5.09 6.25 -16.23
C LEU A 312 -6.47 6.91 -16.32
N GLU A 313 -6.79 7.61 -17.41
CA GLU A 313 -8.11 8.24 -17.58
C GLU A 313 -9.24 7.20 -17.60
N SER A 314 -9.05 6.08 -18.31
CA SER A 314 -10.01 4.98 -18.31
C SER A 314 -10.20 4.35 -16.93
N CYS A 315 -9.11 4.19 -16.15
CA CYS A 315 -9.21 3.71 -14.77
C CYS A 315 -10.00 4.68 -13.89
N TRP A 316 -9.88 5.99 -14.13
CA TRP A 316 -10.54 7.01 -13.33
C TRP A 316 -12.06 6.92 -13.50
N GLU A 317 -12.50 6.81 -14.74
CA GLU A 317 -13.90 6.59 -15.09
C GLU A 317 -14.44 5.27 -14.50
N GLU A 318 -13.64 4.20 -14.50
CA GLU A 318 -14.04 2.93 -13.90
C GLU A 318 -14.26 3.05 -12.38
N PHE A 319 -13.36 3.72 -11.65
CA PHE A 319 -13.53 3.95 -10.22
C PHE A 319 -14.71 4.89 -9.92
N GLU A 320 -14.97 5.90 -10.74
CA GLU A 320 -16.18 6.72 -10.62
C GLU A 320 -17.45 5.89 -10.82
N ALA A 321 -17.46 4.99 -11.82
CA ALA A 321 -18.59 4.10 -12.06
C ALA A 321 -18.83 3.15 -10.88
N ILE A 322 -17.77 2.67 -10.22
CA ILE A 322 -17.88 1.83 -9.02
C ILE A 322 -18.60 2.57 -7.87
N ARG A 323 -18.42 3.89 -7.71
CA ARG A 323 -19.09 4.67 -6.65
C ARG A 323 -20.60 4.72 -6.81
N ALA A 324 -21.09 4.61 -8.05
CA ALA A 324 -22.52 4.62 -8.38
C ALA A 324 -23.19 3.24 -8.21
N GLU A 325 -22.43 2.19 -7.91
CA GLU A 325 -22.97 0.84 -7.75
C GLU A 325 -23.82 0.72 -6.46
N PRO A 326 -24.92 -0.06 -6.51
CA PRO A 326 -25.70 -0.35 -5.32
C PRO A 326 -24.89 -1.20 -4.32
N PRO A 327 -25.16 -1.07 -3.01
CA PRO A 327 -24.51 -1.90 -2.00
C PRO A 327 -24.81 -3.39 -2.24
N GLY A 328 -23.80 -4.23 -2.03
CA GLY A 328 -23.92 -5.68 -2.12
C GLY A 328 -24.28 -6.32 -0.76
N THR A 329 -24.46 -7.64 -0.73
CA THR A 329 -24.79 -8.39 0.51
C THR A 329 -23.73 -8.26 1.60
N PHE A 330 -22.46 -8.08 1.23
CA PHE A 330 -21.32 -8.02 2.15
C PHE A 330 -20.60 -6.66 2.18
N LEU A 331 -20.95 -5.74 1.30
CA LEU A 331 -20.27 -4.45 1.14
C LEU A 331 -21.26 -3.32 1.38
N GLN A 332 -20.98 -2.51 2.40
CA GLN A 332 -21.77 -1.32 2.68
C GLN A 332 -21.48 -0.26 1.62
N LYS A 333 -22.44 0.65 1.39
CA LYS A 333 -22.27 1.74 0.43
C LYS A 333 -21.03 2.60 0.77
N ASP A 334 -20.82 2.86 2.05
CA ASP A 334 -19.67 3.61 2.53
C ASP A 334 -18.33 2.90 2.20
N ASP A 335 -18.28 1.57 2.29
CA ASP A 335 -17.08 0.80 1.95
C ASP A 335 -16.74 0.92 0.45
N ILE A 336 -17.77 0.93 -0.42
CA ILE A 336 -17.61 1.09 -1.88
C ILE A 336 -17.08 2.49 -2.21
N ILE A 337 -17.68 3.53 -1.62
CA ILE A 337 -17.27 4.93 -1.84
C ILE A 337 -15.81 5.10 -1.41
N ARG A 338 -15.45 4.64 -0.22
CA ARG A 338 -14.08 4.72 0.30
C ARG A 338 -13.10 3.96 -0.57
N PHE A 339 -13.45 2.75 -1.01
CA PHE A 339 -12.60 1.98 -1.90
C PHE A 339 -12.28 2.78 -3.17
N ALA A 340 -13.29 3.28 -3.86
CA ALA A 340 -13.09 4.02 -5.10
C ALA A 340 -12.37 5.36 -4.89
N ASP A 341 -12.75 6.14 -3.87
CA ASP A 341 -12.09 7.42 -3.57
C ASP A 341 -10.63 7.22 -3.14
N GLY A 342 -10.32 6.15 -2.41
CA GLY A 342 -8.95 5.80 -2.06
C GLY A 342 -8.07 5.53 -3.29
N TRP A 343 -8.58 4.75 -4.25
CA TRP A 343 -7.86 4.50 -5.50
C TRP A 343 -7.73 5.76 -6.37
N ARG A 344 -8.72 6.64 -6.38
CA ARG A 344 -8.63 7.94 -7.09
C ARG A 344 -7.52 8.83 -6.51
N ILE A 345 -7.38 8.88 -5.18
CA ILE A 345 -6.25 9.58 -4.55
C ILE A 345 -4.91 8.95 -4.95
N PHE A 346 -4.83 7.62 -5.00
CA PHE A 346 -3.63 6.92 -5.46
C PHE A 346 -3.31 7.19 -6.95
N MET A 347 -4.31 7.29 -7.81
CA MET A 347 -4.09 7.63 -9.22
C MET A 347 -3.46 9.01 -9.39
N PHE A 348 -3.81 9.96 -8.53
CA PHE A 348 -3.12 11.25 -8.49
C PHE A 348 -1.64 11.11 -8.09
N GLU A 349 -1.28 10.19 -7.18
CA GLU A 349 0.13 9.83 -6.95
C GLU A 349 0.80 9.33 -8.24
N ALA A 350 0.15 8.47 -9.03
CA ALA A 350 0.71 8.00 -10.29
C ALA A 350 0.96 9.15 -11.29
N HIS A 351 0.02 10.11 -11.39
CA HIS A 351 0.22 11.33 -12.18
C HIS A 351 1.38 12.18 -11.66
N ASN A 352 1.51 12.34 -10.34
CA ASN A 352 2.62 13.09 -9.75
C ASN A 352 3.98 12.42 -10.01
N VAL A 353 4.05 11.09 -9.95
CA VAL A 353 5.27 10.32 -10.29
C VAL A 353 5.70 10.59 -11.74
N ILE A 354 4.76 10.68 -12.68
CA ILE A 354 5.05 11.05 -14.08
C ILE A 354 5.63 12.46 -14.13
N ARG A 355 4.96 13.42 -13.48
CA ARG A 355 5.39 14.83 -13.43
C ARG A 355 6.82 14.96 -12.87
N GLU A 356 7.09 14.41 -11.69
CA GLU A 356 8.41 14.50 -11.04
C GLU A 356 9.50 13.79 -11.83
N SER A 357 9.19 12.63 -12.43
CA SER A 357 10.16 11.91 -13.25
C SER A 357 10.55 12.69 -14.52
N LEU A 358 9.59 13.39 -15.14
CA LEU A 358 9.85 14.25 -16.29
C LEU A 358 10.59 15.54 -15.88
N GLU A 359 10.22 16.14 -14.75
CA GLU A 359 10.90 17.31 -14.16
C GLU A 359 12.38 17.01 -13.89
N HIS A 360 12.66 15.88 -13.25
CA HIS A 360 14.01 15.41 -12.98
C HIS A 360 14.80 15.18 -14.28
N ARG A 361 14.18 14.58 -15.31
CA ARG A 361 14.82 14.41 -16.64
C ARG A 361 15.12 15.76 -17.31
N CYS A 362 14.20 16.72 -17.24
CA CYS A 362 14.44 18.08 -17.74
C CYS A 362 15.67 18.69 -17.06
N ALA A 363 15.78 18.58 -15.73
CA ALA A 363 16.88 19.13 -14.96
C ALA A 363 18.25 18.51 -15.31
N HIS A 364 18.31 17.21 -15.63
CA HIS A 364 19.55 16.53 -16.06
C HIS A 364 20.02 16.90 -17.47
N LEU A 365 19.12 17.40 -18.32
CA LEU A 365 19.45 17.78 -19.70
C LEU A 365 19.86 19.26 -19.84
N VAL A 366 19.64 20.08 -18.82
CA VAL A 366 20.16 21.46 -18.79
C VAL A 366 21.68 21.39 -18.57
N PRO A 367 22.51 21.90 -19.48
CA PRO A 367 23.95 21.94 -19.27
C PRO A 367 24.27 22.73 -17.99
N ARG A 368 24.99 22.13 -17.04
CA ARG A 368 25.65 22.92 -15.98
C ARG A 368 26.67 23.83 -16.67
N PRO A 369 26.74 25.13 -16.33
CA PRO A 369 27.76 26.02 -16.87
C PRO A 369 29.12 25.69 -16.23
N GLU A 370 29.73 24.59 -16.65
CA GLU A 370 31.13 24.29 -16.37
C GLU A 370 31.98 24.94 -17.47
N GLY A 371 32.47 26.14 -17.18
CA GLY A 371 33.46 26.84 -18.01
C GLY A 371 32.85 27.64 -19.16
N ALA A 372 32.58 28.93 -18.92
CA ALA A 372 32.44 29.91 -19.97
C ALA A 372 33.75 30.01 -20.77
N PHE A 373 33.92 29.17 -21.78
CA PHE A 373 34.81 29.47 -22.90
C PHE A 373 33.99 30.23 -23.93
N LEU A 374 34.23 31.54 -23.96
CA LEU A 374 33.77 32.44 -25.01
C LEU A 374 34.21 31.88 -26.37
N THR A 375 33.27 31.31 -27.10
CA THR A 375 33.35 31.28 -28.55
C THR A 375 32.04 31.83 -29.07
N GLU A 376 32.02 33.16 -29.26
CA GLU A 376 31.11 33.78 -30.22
C GLU A 376 31.24 33.01 -31.54
N LEU A 377 30.13 32.44 -32.03
CA LEU A 377 29.72 32.38 -33.44
C LEU A 377 28.63 31.29 -33.63
N SER A 378 27.45 31.75 -34.04
CA SER A 378 26.39 31.05 -34.80
C SER A 378 25.04 30.85 -34.06
N LEU A 379 24.25 31.92 -34.03
CA LEU A 379 22.80 31.94 -33.70
C LEU A 379 21.92 31.11 -34.67
N SER A 380 22.50 30.38 -35.63
CA SER A 380 21.80 29.51 -36.58
C SER A 380 22.02 28.00 -36.34
N ALA A 381 22.89 27.62 -35.41
CA ALA A 381 23.16 26.20 -35.08
C ALA A 381 22.31 25.67 -33.90
N GLU A 382 21.63 26.55 -33.16
CA GLU A 382 20.81 26.19 -31.99
C GLU A 382 19.51 25.44 -32.35
N GLU A 383 19.03 25.53 -33.60
CA GLU A 383 17.83 24.80 -34.03
C GLU A 383 18.10 23.34 -34.40
N THR A 384 19.37 22.95 -34.60
CA THR A 384 19.73 21.60 -35.07
C THR A 384 20.36 20.70 -34.02
N ASP A 385 20.60 21.19 -32.79
CA ASP A 385 21.13 20.32 -31.73
C ASP A 385 20.05 19.30 -31.29
N PRO A 386 20.28 17.99 -31.51
CA PRO A 386 19.35 16.96 -31.10
C PRO A 386 19.06 16.98 -29.59
N ARG A 387 19.96 17.49 -28.74
CA ARG A 387 19.74 17.63 -27.29
C ARG A 387 18.73 18.72 -26.96
N ILE A 388 18.79 19.86 -27.64
CA ILE A 388 17.81 20.94 -27.50
C ILE A 388 16.42 20.43 -27.90
N GLN A 389 16.34 19.65 -28.99
CA GLN A 389 15.09 19.03 -29.41
C GLN A 389 14.56 18.04 -28.36
N ILE A 390 15.41 17.16 -27.82
CA ILE A 390 15.02 16.21 -26.75
C ILE A 390 14.54 16.95 -25.50
N HIS A 391 15.24 18.02 -25.10
CA HIS A 391 14.84 18.84 -23.97
C HIS A 391 13.46 19.48 -24.20
N ARG A 392 13.20 20.06 -25.37
CA ARG A 392 11.87 20.61 -25.72
C ARG A 392 10.78 19.55 -25.67
N GLU A 393 11.06 18.34 -26.13
CA GLU A 393 10.10 17.23 -26.09
C GLU A 393 9.75 16.78 -24.68
N ILE A 394 10.76 16.60 -23.82
CA ILE A 394 10.53 16.20 -22.42
C ILE A 394 9.87 17.34 -21.66
N LYS A 395 10.24 18.59 -21.92
CA LYS A 395 9.58 19.77 -21.36
C LYS A 395 8.10 19.83 -21.75
N HIS A 396 7.77 19.58 -23.01
CA HIS A 396 6.38 19.52 -23.45
C HIS A 396 5.58 18.42 -22.73
N LEU A 397 6.13 17.22 -22.57
CA LEU A 397 5.49 16.14 -21.80
C LEU A 397 5.34 16.52 -20.32
N HIS A 398 6.34 17.19 -19.75
CA HIS A 398 6.30 17.69 -18.38
C HIS A 398 5.19 18.73 -18.18
N ASP A 399 5.02 19.66 -19.12
CA ASP A 399 3.98 20.69 -19.07
C ASP A 399 2.58 20.05 -19.14
N ILE A 400 2.40 19.00 -19.94
CA ILE A 400 1.15 18.19 -19.95
C ILE A 400 0.94 17.53 -18.58
N ALA A 401 1.96 16.88 -18.04
CA ALA A 401 1.88 16.20 -16.74
C ALA A 401 1.55 17.17 -15.60
N ARG A 402 2.13 18.38 -15.63
CA ARG A 402 1.86 19.47 -14.70
C ARG A 402 0.40 19.91 -14.78
N ALA A 403 -0.09 20.24 -15.98
CA ALA A 403 -1.49 20.65 -16.17
C ALA A 403 -2.50 19.59 -15.68
N LYS A 404 -2.22 18.29 -15.94
CA LYS A 404 -3.03 17.18 -15.41
C LYS A 404 -3.01 17.13 -13.89
N CYS A 405 -1.85 17.30 -13.25
CA CYS A 405 -1.75 17.31 -11.78
C CYS A 405 -2.50 18.52 -11.18
N GLU A 406 -2.40 19.71 -11.78
CA GLU A 406 -3.13 20.90 -11.34
C GLU A 406 -4.66 20.68 -11.38
N GLN A 407 -5.15 20.08 -12.46
CA GLN A 407 -6.58 19.75 -12.60
C GLN A 407 -7.02 18.72 -11.55
N LEU A 408 -6.26 17.64 -11.38
CA LEU A 408 -6.58 16.58 -10.43
C LEU A 408 -6.49 17.05 -8.98
N THR A 409 -5.57 17.96 -8.66
CA THR A 409 -5.39 18.47 -7.29
C THR A 409 -6.69 18.99 -6.71
N ARG A 410 -7.48 19.75 -7.50
CA ARG A 410 -8.79 20.25 -7.05
C ARG A 410 -9.77 19.12 -6.74
N LEU A 411 -9.84 18.12 -7.61
CA LEU A 411 -10.69 16.95 -7.39
C LEU A 411 -10.26 16.14 -6.17
N ILE A 412 -8.95 16.00 -5.93
CA ILE A 412 -8.43 15.33 -4.74
C ILE A 412 -8.77 16.10 -3.47
N VAL A 413 -8.67 17.44 -3.48
CA VAL A 413 -9.08 18.26 -2.33
C VAL A 413 -10.57 18.09 -2.04
N ASP A 414 -11.43 18.05 -3.06
CA ASP A 414 -12.87 17.82 -2.86
C ASP A 414 -13.15 16.46 -2.22
N ILE A 415 -12.45 15.41 -2.67
CA ILE A 415 -12.51 14.08 -2.04
C ILE A 415 -12.03 14.17 -0.58
N VAL A 416 -10.91 14.86 -0.34
CA VAL A 416 -10.34 15.02 0.99
C VAL A 416 -11.32 15.72 1.93
N LYS A 417 -11.86 16.88 1.53
CA LYS A 417 -12.85 17.63 2.32
C LYS A 417 -14.12 16.81 2.61
N MET A 418 -14.54 15.97 1.68
CA MET A 418 -15.69 15.07 1.86
C MET A 418 -15.46 14.02 2.96
N HIS A 419 -14.22 13.56 3.10
CA HIS A 419 -13.86 12.44 3.99
C HIS A 419 -13.18 12.85 5.30
N ILE A 420 -12.75 14.11 5.44
CA ILE A 420 -12.25 14.65 6.72
C ILE A 420 -13.33 14.49 7.80
N ASN A 421 -12.91 14.24 9.04
CA ASN A 421 -13.78 13.91 10.17
C ASN A 421 -14.59 12.61 9.98
N THR A 422 -14.27 11.79 8.99
CA THR A 422 -14.78 10.42 8.83
C THR A 422 -13.70 9.40 9.14
N SER A 423 -14.08 8.14 9.35
CA SER A 423 -13.11 7.04 9.49
C SER A 423 -12.45 6.62 8.17
N PHE A 424 -12.37 7.49 7.15
CA PHE A 424 -11.72 7.16 5.89
C PHE A 424 -10.19 7.13 6.04
N PHE A 425 -9.60 8.25 6.48
CA PHE A 425 -8.15 8.39 6.63
C PHE A 425 -7.61 7.57 7.80
N GLU A 426 -8.38 7.43 8.88
CA GLU A 426 -7.98 6.65 10.07
C GLU A 426 -7.55 5.23 9.72
N TRP A 427 -8.20 4.63 8.73
CA TRP A 427 -8.05 3.23 8.38
C TRP A 427 -7.27 3.00 7.08
N ASP A 428 -6.75 4.04 6.43
CA ASP A 428 -5.92 3.86 5.24
C ASP A 428 -4.63 3.10 5.57
N ALA A 429 -4.24 2.18 4.67
CA ALA A 429 -3.05 1.36 4.78
C ALA A 429 -2.04 1.66 3.67
N SER A 430 -1.80 2.95 3.39
CA SER A 430 -0.86 3.55 2.43
C SER A 430 -1.39 3.90 1.04
N LEU A 431 -2.69 3.77 0.77
CA LEU A 431 -3.23 4.07 -0.56
C LEU A 431 -3.39 5.58 -0.77
N VAL A 432 -3.89 6.30 0.25
CA VAL A 432 -4.25 7.72 0.09
C VAL A 432 -3.16 8.66 0.56
N ARG A 433 -2.27 8.18 1.44
CA ARG A 433 -1.23 8.98 2.10
C ARG A 433 -0.36 9.81 1.15
N ASP A 434 0.19 9.18 0.11
CA ASP A 434 1.14 9.84 -0.80
C ASP A 434 0.40 10.83 -1.71
N GLY A 435 -0.76 10.45 -2.25
CA GLY A 435 -1.62 11.36 -3.01
C GLY A 435 -2.08 12.59 -2.22
N THR A 436 -2.54 12.42 -0.98
CA THR A 436 -2.93 13.55 -0.11
C THR A 436 -1.75 14.48 0.20
N TYR A 437 -0.57 13.92 0.47
CA TYR A 437 0.65 14.70 0.70
C TYR A 437 1.07 15.51 -0.54
N TYR A 438 1.04 14.90 -1.74
CA TYR A 438 1.37 15.61 -2.96
C TYR A 438 0.37 16.73 -3.29
N ALA A 439 -0.91 16.52 -2.98
CA ALA A 439 -1.93 17.55 -3.17
C ALA A 439 -1.65 18.76 -2.27
N ALA A 440 -1.34 18.52 -0.98
CA ALA A 440 -0.92 19.56 -0.05
C ALA A 440 0.30 20.34 -0.56
N MET A 441 1.32 19.64 -1.06
CA MET A 441 2.53 20.25 -1.60
C MET A 441 2.28 21.13 -2.83
N LEU A 442 1.45 20.67 -3.78
CA LEU A 442 1.13 21.46 -4.98
C LEU A 442 0.34 22.71 -4.60
N LEU A 443 -0.65 22.60 -3.70
CA LEU A 443 -1.40 23.75 -3.19
C LEU A 443 -0.49 24.76 -2.51
N ALA A 444 0.44 24.31 -1.67
CA ALA A 444 1.38 25.19 -0.98
C ALA A 444 2.33 25.94 -1.94
N LYS A 445 2.70 25.31 -3.07
CA LYS A 445 3.58 25.91 -4.09
C LYS A 445 2.86 26.87 -5.03
N ASP A 446 1.65 26.50 -5.47
CA ASP A 446 0.92 27.20 -6.54
C ASP A 446 -0.19 28.13 -6.00
N HIS A 447 -0.05 28.61 -4.75
CA HIS A 447 -0.98 29.52 -4.07
C HIS A 447 -2.44 28.99 -3.94
N GLY A 448 -2.60 27.71 -3.61
CA GLY A 448 -3.87 27.17 -3.14
C GLY A 448 -4.39 27.89 -1.89
N THR A 449 -5.66 27.72 -1.55
CA THR A 449 -6.22 28.36 -0.36
C THR A 449 -5.62 27.76 0.92
N GLU A 450 -5.43 28.57 1.96
CA GLU A 450 -4.96 28.06 3.26
C GLU A 450 -5.89 26.97 3.81
N GLU A 451 -7.19 27.06 3.51
CA GLU A 451 -8.19 26.05 3.87
C GLU A 451 -7.94 24.71 3.19
N ASP A 452 -7.60 24.69 1.90
CA ASP A 452 -7.34 23.45 1.15
C ASP A 452 -6.06 22.76 1.64
N VAL A 453 -5.02 23.55 1.94
CA VAL A 453 -3.78 23.03 2.53
C VAL A 453 -4.06 22.46 3.93
N ALA A 454 -4.79 23.20 4.77
CA ALA A 454 -5.17 22.76 6.11
C ALA A 454 -6.01 21.47 6.09
N ALA A 455 -6.93 21.33 5.12
CA ALA A 455 -7.71 20.12 4.92
C ALA A 455 -6.81 18.91 4.64
N CYS A 456 -5.85 19.03 3.72
CA CYS A 456 -4.92 17.94 3.42
C CYS A 456 -4.03 17.57 4.62
N LEU A 457 -3.55 18.56 5.37
CA LEU A 457 -2.77 18.34 6.60
C LEU A 457 -3.59 17.64 7.68
N GLN A 458 -4.85 18.04 7.86
CA GLN A 458 -5.78 17.38 8.78
C GLN A 458 -5.98 15.91 8.40
N ALA A 459 -6.22 15.61 7.12
CA ALA A 459 -6.39 14.25 6.62
C ALA A 459 -5.15 13.36 6.89
N LEU A 460 -3.94 13.89 6.66
CA LEU A 460 -2.69 13.19 7.01
C LEU A 460 -2.58 12.93 8.53
N ASN A 461 -3.04 13.88 9.35
CA ASN A 461 -3.06 13.79 10.82
C ASN A 461 -4.12 12.83 11.39
N GLU A 462 -5.14 12.46 10.62
CA GLU A 462 -6.14 11.46 11.02
C GLU A 462 -5.65 10.00 10.90
N MET A 463 -4.60 9.75 10.13
CA MET A 463 -4.10 8.38 9.89
C MET A 463 -3.61 7.70 11.18
N ARG A 464 -4.16 6.51 11.49
CA ARG A 464 -3.80 5.73 12.67
C ARG A 464 -2.62 4.79 12.44
N TRP A 465 -2.38 4.39 11.19
CA TRP A 465 -1.37 3.42 10.84
C TRP A 465 0.01 3.87 11.34
N ALA A 466 0.66 3.02 12.13
CA ALA A 466 1.90 3.33 12.83
C ALA A 466 3.07 3.72 11.91
N TYR A 467 3.02 3.30 10.64
CA TYR A 467 4.03 3.56 9.61
C TYR A 467 3.60 4.68 8.63
N ALA A 468 2.56 5.45 8.97
CA ALA A 468 2.08 6.55 8.12
C ALA A 468 3.11 7.69 7.97
N LYS A 469 4.09 7.84 8.87
CA LYS A 469 5.08 8.93 8.86
C LYS A 469 4.48 10.34 8.78
N THR A 470 3.27 10.50 9.32
CA THR A 470 2.54 11.76 9.27
C THR A 470 3.33 12.92 9.86
N GLY A 471 3.99 12.74 11.03
CA GLY A 471 4.79 13.80 11.63
C GLY A 471 5.94 14.30 10.74
N GLU A 472 6.55 13.43 9.93
CA GLU A 472 7.58 13.85 8.96
C GLU A 472 7.00 14.62 7.77
N ARG A 473 5.73 14.37 7.44
CA ARG A 473 5.06 14.91 6.26
C ARG A 473 4.35 16.21 6.53
N SER A 474 3.71 16.35 7.69
CA SER A 474 3.03 17.59 8.08
C SER A 474 4.01 18.71 8.43
N ASN A 475 5.29 18.38 8.69
CA ASN A 475 6.35 19.35 9.03
C ASN A 475 7.24 19.76 7.83
N LYS A 476 7.06 19.12 6.67
CA LYS A 476 7.77 19.44 5.41
C LYS A 476 6.88 20.26 4.51
#